data_AF-A0A8S3F9J3-F1
#
_entry.id   AF-A0A8S3F9J3-F1
#
_cell.length_a   1.000
_cell.length_b   1.000
_cell.length_c   1.000
_cell.angle_alpha   90.00
_cell.angle_beta   90.00
_cell.angle_gamma   90.00
#
_symmetry.space_group_name_H-M   'P 1'
#
loop_
_entity.id
_entity.type
_entity.pdbx_description
1 polymer ?
#
loop_
_entity_poly.entity_id
_entity_poly.type
_entity_poly.pdbx_seq_one_letter_code
_entity_poly.pdbx_strand_id
1 'polypeptide(L)'
;MIDIKKLKALAFNGCPDENGIRSLTWKILLSYLMLDRTKWALHLSKQRELYRGYIRETIIKPGLTPSSESAVVDHPLNSAPDSSWAAYFKENEVLLQIDKDVRRLCPDLSFFQRETDYPCSEILNQEAGFESLRKRIESTSLKVENRVNSRLDLQYQKKANHSKTTYDMNEYQWLPDGHEAHWEVVERILFIFSKLNSGQSYVQGMNEIIGPIYYTFA
;
A
#
# COMPACT_ATOMS: atom_id res chain seq x y z
N MET A 1 -27.11 -8.21 -21.36
CA MET A 1 -27.02 -7.33 -20.19
C MET A 1 -27.32 -8.14 -18.95
N ILE A 2 -26.58 -7.94 -17.85
CA ILE A 2 -26.78 -8.68 -16.59
C ILE A 2 -27.94 -8.04 -15.81
N ASP A 3 -28.87 -8.86 -15.34
CA ASP A 3 -29.94 -8.42 -14.44
C ASP A 3 -29.40 -8.29 -13.00
N ILE A 4 -29.20 -7.05 -12.57
CA ILE A 4 -28.66 -6.74 -11.23
C ILE A 4 -29.62 -7.12 -10.10
N LYS A 5 -30.96 -7.10 -10.32
CA LYS A 5 -31.94 -7.47 -9.29
C LYS A 5 -31.88 -8.97 -9.05
N LYS A 6 -31.85 -9.76 -10.12
CA LYS A 6 -31.69 -11.22 -10.04
C LYS A 6 -30.35 -11.60 -9.42
N LEU A 7 -29.26 -10.93 -9.80
CA LEU A 7 -27.94 -11.17 -9.21
C LEU A 7 -27.93 -10.92 -7.70
N LYS A 8 -28.49 -9.78 -7.24
CA LYS A 8 -28.60 -9.46 -5.81
C LYS A 8 -29.42 -10.50 -5.05
N ALA A 9 -30.55 -10.95 -5.61
CA ALA A 9 -31.40 -11.96 -4.99
C ALA A 9 -30.68 -13.31 -4.83
N LEU A 10 -29.93 -13.74 -5.85
CA LEU A 10 -29.14 -14.98 -5.80
C LEU A 10 -27.96 -14.88 -4.83
N ALA A 11 -27.25 -13.74 -4.83
CA ALA A 11 -26.09 -13.52 -3.97
C ALA A 11 -26.44 -13.22 -2.51
N PHE A 12 -27.71 -12.94 -2.20
CA PHE A 12 -28.16 -12.56 -0.84
C PHE A 12 -27.83 -13.63 0.20
N ASN A 13 -27.95 -14.91 -0.17
CA ASN A 13 -27.66 -16.04 0.71
C ASN A 13 -26.21 -16.54 0.59
N GLY A 14 -25.34 -15.76 -0.04
CA GLY A 14 -23.96 -16.12 -0.32
C GLY A 14 -23.67 -16.35 -1.80
N CYS A 15 -22.38 -16.42 -2.12
CA CYS A 15 -21.90 -16.60 -3.49
C CYS A 15 -20.91 -17.77 -3.55
N PRO A 16 -21.06 -18.72 -4.50
CA PRO A 16 -20.12 -19.81 -4.68
C PRO A 16 -18.69 -19.32 -4.94
N ASP A 17 -17.70 -20.01 -4.40
CA ASP A 17 -16.28 -19.67 -4.62
C ASP A 17 -15.72 -20.21 -5.95
N GLU A 18 -16.40 -21.21 -6.50
CA GLU A 18 -15.91 -21.96 -7.65
C GLU A 18 -15.83 -21.09 -8.90
N ASN A 19 -14.83 -21.36 -9.75
CA ASN A 19 -14.68 -20.78 -11.09
C ASN A 19 -14.68 -19.23 -11.13
N GLY A 20 -14.27 -18.58 -10.03
CA GLY A 20 -14.24 -17.12 -9.92
C GLY A 20 -15.63 -16.46 -9.89
N ILE A 21 -16.69 -17.22 -9.61
CA ILE A 21 -18.07 -16.70 -9.54
C ILE A 21 -18.17 -15.62 -8.46
N ARG A 22 -17.56 -15.84 -7.29
CA ARG A 22 -17.49 -14.85 -6.21
C ARG A 22 -16.82 -13.57 -6.66
N SER A 23 -15.62 -13.68 -7.25
CA SER A 23 -14.86 -12.57 -7.81
C SER A 23 -15.69 -11.75 -8.80
N LEU A 24 -16.33 -12.42 -9.76
CA LEU A 24 -17.13 -11.76 -10.78
C LEU A 24 -18.37 -11.07 -10.20
N THR A 25 -19.05 -11.75 -9.28
CA THR A 25 -20.24 -11.22 -8.60
C THR A 25 -19.88 -9.97 -7.80
N TRP A 26 -18.79 -10.00 -7.04
CA TRP A 26 -18.32 -8.87 -6.26
C TRP A 26 -17.90 -7.70 -7.15
N LYS A 27 -17.20 -7.94 -8.25
CA LYS A 27 -16.86 -6.89 -9.23
C LYS A 27 -18.11 -6.19 -9.78
N ILE A 28 -19.22 -6.90 -9.96
CA ILE A 28 -20.49 -6.29 -10.42
C ILE A 28 -21.20 -5.57 -9.26
N LEU A 29 -21.30 -6.18 -8.08
CA LEU A 29 -22.01 -5.59 -6.93
C LEU A 29 -21.33 -4.35 -6.38
N LEU A 30 -19.99 -4.31 -6.42
CA LEU A 30 -19.17 -3.13 -6.09
C LEU A 30 -19.13 -2.12 -7.25
N SER A 31 -19.92 -2.33 -8.31
CA SER A 31 -20.02 -1.45 -9.47
C SER A 31 -18.70 -1.21 -10.23
N TYR A 32 -17.73 -2.11 -10.07
CA TYR A 32 -16.49 -2.09 -10.84
C TYR A 32 -16.71 -2.54 -12.29
N LEU A 33 -17.49 -3.61 -12.49
CA LEU A 33 -17.89 -4.07 -13.83
C LEU A 33 -19.31 -3.62 -14.17
N MET A 34 -19.46 -3.06 -15.37
CA MET A 34 -20.76 -2.66 -15.91
C MET A 34 -21.68 -3.87 -16.14
N LEU A 35 -22.99 -3.66 -16.22
CA LEU A 35 -23.95 -4.73 -16.54
C LEU A 35 -23.85 -5.24 -18.00
N ASP A 36 -23.20 -4.45 -18.86
CA ASP A 36 -22.93 -4.80 -20.24
C ASP A 36 -21.54 -5.43 -20.39
N ARG A 37 -21.52 -6.74 -20.66
CA ARG A 37 -20.31 -7.55 -20.77
C ARG A 37 -19.42 -7.16 -21.95
N THR A 38 -20.01 -6.60 -23.01
CA THR A 38 -19.26 -6.22 -24.22
C THR A 38 -18.23 -5.13 -23.94
N LYS A 39 -18.48 -4.32 -22.90
CA LYS A 39 -17.61 -3.19 -22.51
C LYS A 39 -16.53 -3.57 -21.51
N TRP A 40 -16.51 -4.81 -21.01
CA TRP A 40 -15.62 -5.23 -19.93
C TRP A 40 -14.15 -5.19 -20.33
N ALA A 41 -13.80 -5.73 -21.49
CA ALA A 41 -12.41 -5.79 -21.94
C ALA A 41 -11.79 -4.38 -22.03
N LEU A 42 -12.49 -3.45 -22.69
CA LEU A 42 -12.05 -2.07 -22.82
C LEU A 42 -11.98 -1.36 -21.46
N HIS A 43 -13.01 -1.54 -20.62
CA HIS A 43 -13.05 -0.94 -19.29
C HIS A 43 -11.88 -1.41 -18.40
N LEU A 44 -11.66 -2.73 -18.32
CA LEU A 44 -10.58 -3.33 -17.53
C LEU A 44 -9.21 -2.86 -18.02
N SER A 45 -8.99 -2.81 -19.33
CA SER A 45 -7.75 -2.28 -19.90
C SER A 45 -7.50 -0.83 -19.47
N LYS A 46 -8.54 0.01 -19.56
CA LYS A 46 -8.44 1.43 -19.17
C LYS A 46 -8.18 1.61 -17.67
N GLN A 47 -8.87 0.85 -16.81
CA GLN A 47 -8.68 0.93 -15.36
C GLN A 47 -7.28 0.46 -14.94
N ARG A 48 -6.76 -0.60 -15.57
CA ARG A 48 -5.40 -1.10 -15.29
C ARG A 48 -4.33 -0.10 -15.72
N GLU A 49 -4.47 0.54 -16.88
CA GLU A 49 -3.52 1.58 -17.29
C GLU A 49 -3.60 2.81 -16.40
N LEU A 50 -4.81 3.21 -15.97
CA LEU A 50 -4.97 4.31 -15.03
C LEU A 50 -4.26 4.01 -13.69
N TYR A 51 -4.43 2.80 -13.15
CA TYR A 51 -3.72 2.37 -11.94
C TYR A 51 -2.20 2.38 -12.12
N ARG A 52 -1.69 1.95 -13.29
CA ARG A 52 -0.27 2.07 -13.63
C ARG A 52 0.21 3.52 -13.66
N GLY A 53 -0.61 4.44 -14.17
CA GLY A 53 -0.35 5.88 -14.09
C GLY A 53 -0.17 6.36 -12.64
N TYR A 54 -1.09 5.98 -11.75
CA TYR A 54 -0.98 6.33 -10.33
C TYR A 54 0.27 5.76 -9.66
N ILE A 55 0.67 4.53 -9.99
CA ILE A 55 1.94 3.97 -9.50
C ILE A 55 3.12 4.87 -9.90
N ARG A 56 3.19 5.23 -11.18
CA ARG A 56 4.27 6.07 -11.72
C ARG A 56 4.33 7.44 -11.07
N GLU A 57 3.20 8.03 -10.71
CA GLU A 57 3.11 9.38 -10.13
C GLU A 57 3.31 9.41 -8.61
N THR A 58 2.85 8.38 -7.89
CA THR A 58 2.83 8.40 -6.41
C THR A 58 4.06 7.79 -5.77
N ILE A 59 4.77 6.90 -6.49
CA ILE A 59 5.95 6.18 -5.99
C ILE A 59 7.23 6.77 -6.61
N ILE A 60 7.36 8.10 -6.56
CA ILE A 60 8.55 8.84 -7.02
C ILE A 60 9.36 9.30 -5.81
N LYS A 61 10.69 9.23 -5.90
CA LYS A 61 11.60 9.78 -4.90
C LYS A 61 11.72 11.31 -5.01
N PRO A 62 11.65 12.08 -3.91
CA PRO A 62 11.85 13.52 -3.94
C PRO A 62 13.26 13.87 -4.45
N GLY A 63 13.36 14.87 -5.33
CA GLY A 63 14.63 15.37 -5.85
C GLY A 63 15.06 14.80 -7.21
N LEU A 64 14.25 13.95 -7.84
CA LEU A 64 14.47 13.46 -9.21
C LEU A 64 13.64 14.19 -10.27
N THR A 65 12.75 15.12 -9.87
CA THR A 65 12.04 15.98 -10.82
C THR A 65 13.04 16.94 -11.48
N PRO A 66 13.25 16.88 -12.80
CA PRO A 66 14.13 17.79 -13.51
C PRO A 66 13.38 19.11 -13.71
N SER A 67 13.25 19.91 -12.67
CA SER A 67 12.67 21.24 -12.76
C SER A 67 13.66 22.29 -12.27
N SER A 68 14.33 22.87 -13.27
CA SER A 68 14.80 24.25 -13.31
C SER A 68 15.97 24.59 -12.38
N GLU A 69 17.09 24.99 -12.99
CA GLU A 69 18.34 25.50 -12.38
C GLU A 69 18.18 26.78 -11.54
N SER A 70 17.01 27.06 -10.95
CA SER A 70 16.74 28.31 -10.23
C SER A 70 15.70 28.23 -9.11
N ALA A 71 15.19 27.04 -8.75
CA ALA A 71 14.31 26.91 -7.59
C ALA A 71 15.13 26.75 -6.31
N VAL A 72 14.84 27.60 -5.31
CA VAL A 72 15.37 27.59 -3.94
C VAL A 72 15.58 26.15 -3.46
N VAL A 73 16.81 25.83 -3.04
CA VAL A 73 17.28 24.47 -2.71
C VAL A 73 16.43 23.85 -1.60
N ASP A 74 15.40 23.11 -1.98
CA ASP A 74 14.57 22.35 -1.04
C ASP A 74 15.34 21.11 -0.56
N HIS A 75 15.74 21.13 0.71
CA HIS A 75 16.59 20.09 1.32
C HIS A 75 15.80 19.31 2.37
N PRO A 76 16.16 18.04 2.68
CA PRO A 76 15.63 17.25 3.80
C PRO A 76 15.52 17.90 5.19
N LEU A 77 16.14 19.06 5.41
CA LEU A 77 16.12 19.78 6.69
C LEU A 77 15.29 21.06 6.61
N ASN A 78 14.70 21.34 5.46
CA ASN A 78 13.83 22.49 5.27
C ASN A 78 12.58 22.32 6.13
N SER A 79 12.31 23.30 6.99
CA SER A 79 11.15 23.30 7.91
C SER A 79 9.96 24.07 7.33
N ALA A 80 10.08 24.57 6.09
CA ALA A 80 9.01 25.29 5.43
C ALA A 80 7.82 24.35 5.14
N PRO A 81 6.58 24.78 5.41
CA PRO A 81 5.39 23.93 5.26
C PRO A 81 5.09 23.53 3.80
N ASP A 82 5.66 24.25 2.83
CA ASP A 82 5.58 24.00 1.38
C ASP A 82 6.76 23.15 0.85
N SER A 83 7.64 22.67 1.73
CA SER A 83 8.75 21.78 1.36
C SER A 83 8.24 20.42 0.86
N SER A 84 8.77 19.98 -0.28
CA SER A 84 8.56 18.63 -0.81
C SER A 84 9.08 17.55 0.15
N TRP A 85 10.11 17.86 0.93
CA TRP A 85 10.64 16.98 1.97
C TRP A 85 9.71 16.88 3.18
N ALA A 86 9.09 17.97 3.62
CA ALA A 86 8.11 17.92 4.69
C ALA A 86 6.90 17.04 4.30
N ALA A 87 6.41 17.17 3.06
CA ALA A 87 5.37 16.29 2.52
C ALA A 87 5.84 14.83 2.45
N TYR A 88 7.04 14.57 1.93
CA TYR A 88 7.60 13.22 1.85
C TYR A 88 7.73 12.53 3.21
N PHE A 89 8.18 13.24 4.25
CA PHE A 89 8.28 12.67 5.59
C PHE A 89 6.90 12.33 6.17
N LYS A 90 5.92 13.22 5.99
CA LYS A 90 4.53 12.94 6.40
C LYS A 90 3.95 11.73 5.65
N GLU A 91 4.26 11.59 4.38
CA GLU A 91 3.87 10.41 3.59
C GLU A 91 4.54 9.12 4.08
N ASN A 92 5.81 9.20 4.51
CA ASN A 92 6.50 8.04 5.08
C ASN A 92 5.91 7.62 6.44
N GLU A 93 5.37 8.55 7.24
CA GLU A 93 4.64 8.21 8.47
C GLU A 93 3.37 7.40 8.14
N VAL A 94 2.61 7.84 7.13
CA VAL A 94 1.42 7.11 6.63
C VAL A 94 1.81 5.74 6.09
N LEU A 95 2.88 5.66 5.28
CA LEU A 95 3.37 4.40 4.74
C LEU A 95 3.77 3.42 5.86
N LEU A 96 4.46 3.89 6.90
CA LEU A 96 4.86 3.06 8.03
C LEU A 96 3.66 2.56 8.84
N GLN A 97 2.58 3.34 8.91
CA GLN A 97 1.33 2.89 9.53
C GLN A 97 0.68 1.78 8.69
N ILE A 98 0.63 1.95 7.37
CA ILE A 98 0.10 0.94 6.45
C ILE A 98 0.91 -0.36 6.56
N ASP A 99 2.25 -0.31 6.46
CA ASP A 99 3.15 -1.49 6.56
C ASP A 99 2.84 -2.32 7.83
N LYS A 100 2.74 -1.65 8.97
CA LYS A 100 2.42 -2.31 10.26
C LYS A 100 1.08 -3.02 10.24
N ASP A 101 0.07 -2.42 9.62
CA ASP A 101 -1.30 -2.92 9.61
C ASP A 101 -1.46 -4.06 8.58
N VAL A 102 -0.83 -3.97 7.41
CA VAL A 102 -0.91 -5.03 6.39
C VAL A 102 -0.10 -6.27 6.76
N ARG A 103 1.00 -6.14 7.52
CA ARG A 103 1.76 -7.29 8.06
C ARG A 103 0.96 -8.14 9.03
N ARG A 104 -0.10 -7.57 9.62
CA ARG A 104 -1.00 -8.25 10.56
C ARG A 104 -2.35 -8.59 9.93
N LEU A 105 -2.49 -8.42 8.62
CA LEU A 105 -3.74 -8.67 7.91
C LEU A 105 -3.97 -10.19 7.81
N CYS A 106 -5.01 -10.66 8.49
CA CYS A 106 -5.42 -12.08 8.50
C CYS A 106 -4.24 -13.04 8.73
N PRO A 107 -3.56 -13.00 9.89
CA PRO A 107 -2.30 -13.72 10.12
C PRO A 107 -2.45 -15.25 10.04
N ASP A 108 -3.65 -15.76 10.33
CA ASP A 108 -3.97 -17.20 10.21
C ASP A 108 -4.09 -17.67 8.75
N LEU A 109 -4.13 -16.73 7.80
CA LEU A 109 -4.24 -17.01 6.37
C LEU A 109 -2.90 -16.77 5.68
N SER A 110 -2.18 -17.86 5.36
CA SER A 110 -0.88 -17.80 4.69
C SER A 110 -0.88 -17.12 3.32
N PHE A 111 -2.07 -16.94 2.72
CA PHE A 111 -2.25 -16.24 1.44
C PHE A 111 -1.49 -14.91 1.40
N PHE A 112 -1.60 -14.07 2.42
CA PHE A 112 -0.99 -12.73 2.36
C PHE A 112 0.54 -12.76 2.36
N GLN A 113 1.16 -13.80 2.92
CA GLN A 113 2.61 -13.98 2.97
C GLN A 113 3.18 -14.59 1.69
N ARG A 114 2.33 -15.21 0.86
CA ARG A 114 2.75 -15.85 -0.39
C ARG A 114 3.04 -14.82 -1.47
N GLU A 115 3.86 -15.23 -2.42
CA GLU A 115 4.11 -14.49 -3.65
C GLU A 115 2.83 -14.35 -4.47
N THR A 116 2.60 -13.16 -5.04
CA THR A 116 1.56 -12.92 -6.03
C THR A 116 2.00 -13.39 -7.41
N ASP A 117 1.07 -13.98 -8.17
CA ASP A 117 1.30 -14.31 -9.59
C ASP A 117 1.44 -13.06 -10.50
N TYR A 118 1.16 -11.88 -9.94
CA TYR A 118 1.16 -10.60 -10.66
C TYR A 118 2.03 -9.54 -9.95
N PRO A 119 3.36 -9.74 -9.88
CA PRO A 119 4.26 -8.78 -9.25
C PRO A 119 4.32 -7.47 -10.05
N CYS A 120 4.42 -6.34 -9.35
CA CYS A 120 4.53 -5.02 -9.97
C CYS A 120 5.97 -4.72 -10.43
N SER A 121 6.30 -5.14 -11.66
CA SER A 121 7.64 -4.97 -12.27
C SER A 121 8.21 -3.56 -12.19
N GLU A 122 7.37 -2.52 -12.39
CA GLU A 122 7.77 -1.12 -12.38
C GLU A 122 8.36 -0.67 -11.03
N ILE A 123 7.98 -1.32 -9.93
CA ILE A 123 8.45 -1.00 -8.57
C ILE A 123 9.60 -1.91 -8.17
N LEU A 124 9.56 -3.18 -8.59
CA LEU A 124 10.52 -4.21 -8.19
C LEU A 124 11.84 -4.14 -8.97
N ASN A 125 11.79 -3.74 -10.25
CA ASN A 125 12.97 -3.74 -11.12
C ASN A 125 13.92 -2.55 -10.88
N GLN A 126 13.64 -1.70 -9.89
CA GLN A 126 14.49 -0.57 -9.50
C GLN A 126 14.96 0.27 -10.70
N GLU A 127 14.04 0.55 -11.65
CA GLU A 127 14.34 1.47 -12.74
C GLU A 127 14.80 2.83 -12.17
N ALA A 128 15.78 3.45 -12.81
CA ALA A 128 16.39 4.69 -12.34
C ALA A 128 15.30 5.76 -12.13
N GLY A 129 15.00 6.09 -10.87
CA GLY A 129 13.96 7.06 -10.49
C GLY A 129 12.92 6.53 -9.51
N PHE A 130 12.77 5.20 -9.39
CA PHE A 130 11.81 4.56 -8.49
C PHE A 130 12.50 4.04 -7.22
N GLU A 131 11.98 4.45 -6.06
CA GLU A 131 12.36 3.87 -4.76
C GLU A 131 11.20 2.98 -4.32
N SER A 132 11.42 1.67 -4.21
CA SER A 132 10.38 0.75 -3.75
C SER A 132 9.88 1.15 -2.36
N LEU A 133 8.60 0.91 -2.08
CA LEU A 133 8.01 1.18 -0.76
C LEU A 133 8.80 0.47 0.35
N ARG A 134 9.27 -0.76 0.09
CA ARG A 134 10.25 -1.50 0.91
C ARG A 134 11.45 -0.64 1.33
N LYS A 135 12.17 -0.04 0.37
CA LYS A 135 13.34 0.82 0.66
C LYS A 135 12.97 2.10 1.41
N ARG A 136 11.79 2.68 1.13
CA ARG A 136 11.28 3.85 1.88
C ARG A 136 11.03 3.52 3.34
N ILE A 137 10.46 2.35 3.62
CA ILE A 137 10.17 1.87 4.98
C ILE A 137 11.48 1.59 5.73
N GLU A 138 12.41 0.86 5.13
CA GLU A 138 13.72 0.57 5.71
C GLU A 138 14.49 1.86 6.06
N SER A 139 14.60 2.80 5.12
CA SER A 139 15.31 4.06 5.33
C SER A 139 14.64 4.97 6.37
N THR A 140 13.31 4.92 6.48
CA THR A 140 12.57 5.68 7.51
C THR A 140 12.77 5.06 8.90
N SER A 141 12.71 3.74 9.01
CA SER A 141 12.89 3.02 10.28
C SER A 141 14.29 3.24 10.88
N LEU A 142 15.33 3.15 10.03
CA LEU A 142 16.71 3.43 10.44
C LEU A 142 16.92 4.87 10.94
N LYS A 143 16.20 5.86 10.38
CA LYS A 143 16.26 7.25 10.84
C LYS A 143 15.61 7.44 12.22
N VAL A 144 14.55 6.70 12.52
CA VAL A 144 13.86 6.75 13.83
C VAL A 144 14.77 6.19 14.92
N GLU A 145 15.40 5.04 14.69
CA GLU A 145 16.32 4.40 15.65
C GLU A 145 17.52 5.30 16.00
N ASN A 146 18.13 5.93 15.00
CA ASN A 146 19.24 6.85 15.22
C ASN A 146 18.84 8.12 16.00
N ARG A 147 17.60 8.61 15.86
CA ARG A 147 17.09 9.75 16.64
C ARG A 147 16.85 9.41 18.10
N VAL A 148 16.34 8.21 18.39
CA VAL A 148 16.16 7.71 19.76
C VAL A 148 17.52 7.58 20.47
N ASN A 149 18.55 7.18 19.75
CA ASN A 149 19.91 7.03 20.31
C ASN A 149 20.68 8.36 20.50
N SER A 150 20.19 9.48 19.95
CA SER A 150 20.99 10.74 19.86
C SER A 150 20.46 11.90 20.72
N ARG A 151 19.38 11.74 21.50
CA ARG A 151 18.88 12.79 22.42
C ARG A 151 18.87 12.32 23.87
N LEU A 152 19.89 12.73 24.63
CA LEU A 152 19.86 13.04 26.06
C LEU A 152 18.79 12.31 26.91
N ASP A 153 18.91 10.98 27.06
CA ASP A 153 18.15 10.26 28.10
C ASP A 153 18.99 9.18 28.80
N LEU A 154 20.23 9.53 29.11
CA LEU A 154 21.17 8.69 29.87
C LEU A 154 20.98 8.81 31.40
N GLN A 155 19.92 9.45 31.92
CA GLN A 155 19.86 9.73 33.36
C GLN A 155 18.63 9.31 34.16
N TYR A 156 17.48 8.93 33.58
CA TYR A 156 16.36 8.48 34.41
C TYR A 156 15.55 7.37 33.75
N GLN A 157 15.88 6.12 34.07
CA GLN A 157 14.93 5.15 34.65
C GLN A 157 15.59 3.78 34.86
N LYS A 158 16.06 3.57 36.10
CA LYS A 158 15.96 2.25 36.73
C LYS A 158 14.49 2.04 37.12
N LYS A 159 13.96 0.85 36.80
CA LYS A 159 12.69 0.26 37.27
C LYS A 159 11.40 0.88 36.71
N ALA A 160 11.07 0.46 35.50
CA ALA A 160 9.72 -0.02 35.20
C ALA A 160 9.87 -1.25 34.30
N ASN A 161 9.35 -2.40 34.74
CA ASN A 161 9.12 -3.53 33.86
C ASN A 161 8.03 -3.12 32.86
N HIS A 162 8.41 -2.42 31.80
CA HIS A 162 7.60 -2.35 30.61
C HIS A 162 8.13 -3.41 29.65
N SER A 163 7.29 -4.40 29.43
CA SER A 163 7.45 -5.49 28.49
C SER A 163 8.15 -4.99 27.23
N LYS A 164 9.24 -5.66 26.84
CA LYS A 164 9.76 -5.60 25.48
C LYS A 164 8.61 -5.93 24.52
N THR A 165 7.94 -4.93 23.98
CA THR A 165 7.26 -5.03 22.69
C THR A 165 8.26 -4.59 21.62
N THR A 166 9.39 -5.27 21.57
CA THR A 166 10.08 -5.47 20.29
C THR A 166 9.10 -6.33 19.50
N TYR A 167 8.24 -5.69 18.71
CA TYR A 167 7.49 -6.37 17.66
C TYR A 167 8.50 -7.25 16.91
N ASP A 168 8.25 -8.55 16.87
CA ASP A 168 9.13 -9.51 16.24
C ASP A 168 9.06 -9.30 14.72
N MET A 169 9.87 -8.36 14.22
CA MET A 169 10.06 -8.12 12.79
C MET A 169 10.60 -9.37 12.06
N ASN A 170 10.96 -10.43 12.78
CA ASN A 170 11.51 -11.66 12.20
C ASN A 170 10.46 -12.66 11.71
N GLU A 171 9.17 -12.51 12.05
CA GLU A 171 8.16 -13.50 11.64
C GLU A 171 7.68 -13.32 10.18
N TYR A 172 7.86 -12.11 9.61
CA TYR A 172 7.43 -11.79 8.24
C TYR A 172 8.61 -11.30 7.41
N GLN A 173 9.38 -12.26 6.88
CA GLN A 173 10.51 -11.97 6.02
C GLN A 173 10.06 -11.48 4.65
N TRP A 174 10.79 -10.49 4.15
CA TRP A 174 10.64 -10.01 2.78
C TRP A 174 11.01 -11.12 1.79
N LEU A 175 10.26 -11.22 0.69
CA LEU A 175 10.61 -12.12 -0.41
C LEU A 175 11.87 -11.62 -1.15
N PRO A 176 12.60 -12.50 -1.85
CA PRO A 176 13.75 -12.12 -2.67
C PRO A 176 13.43 -11.03 -3.69
N ASP A 177 14.47 -10.35 -4.19
CA ASP A 177 14.30 -9.33 -5.23
C ASP A 177 13.56 -9.89 -6.45
N GLY A 178 12.70 -9.05 -7.05
CA GLY A 178 11.83 -9.42 -8.17
C GLY A 178 10.54 -10.14 -7.77
N HIS A 179 10.38 -10.51 -6.51
CA HIS A 179 9.17 -11.15 -5.97
C HIS A 179 8.39 -10.14 -5.12
N GLU A 180 7.09 -10.32 -5.06
CA GLU A 180 6.20 -9.44 -4.31
C GLU A 180 5.17 -10.28 -3.56
N ALA A 181 5.04 -10.05 -2.27
CA ALA A 181 4.06 -10.71 -1.45
C ALA A 181 2.68 -10.07 -1.63
N HIS A 182 1.62 -10.86 -1.42
CA HIS A 182 0.25 -10.36 -1.44
C HIS A 182 0.01 -9.18 -0.47
N TRP A 183 0.66 -9.17 0.71
CA TRP A 183 0.59 -8.03 1.63
C TRP A 183 1.26 -6.76 1.10
N GLU A 184 2.35 -6.86 0.32
CA GLU A 184 3.01 -5.72 -0.35
C GLU A 184 2.10 -5.12 -1.45
N VAL A 185 1.30 -5.96 -2.12
CA VAL A 185 0.28 -5.48 -3.06
C VAL A 185 -0.78 -4.65 -2.34
N VAL A 186 -1.25 -5.12 -1.17
CA VAL A 186 -2.23 -4.40 -0.35
C VAL A 186 -1.65 -3.08 0.17
N GLU A 187 -0.38 -3.09 0.62
CA GLU A 187 0.34 -1.88 1.03
C GLU A 187 0.30 -0.81 -0.07
N ARG A 188 0.67 -1.19 -1.29
CA ARG A 188 0.67 -0.28 -2.43
C ARG A 188 -0.70 0.26 -2.76
N ILE A 189 -1.74 -0.58 -2.76
CA ILE A 189 -3.11 -0.15 -3.02
C ILE A 189 -3.54 0.91 -2.00
N LEU A 190 -3.29 0.67 -0.71
CA LEU A 190 -3.63 1.59 0.37
C LEU A 190 -2.80 2.88 0.31
N PHE A 191 -1.52 2.78 -0.02
CA PHE A 191 -0.65 3.95 -0.17
C PHE A 191 -1.11 4.85 -1.32
N ILE A 192 -1.39 4.28 -2.49
CA ILE A 192 -1.96 5.01 -3.64
C ILE A 192 -3.30 5.65 -3.26
N PHE A 193 -4.18 4.90 -2.59
CA PHE A 193 -5.45 5.43 -2.12
C PHE A 193 -5.26 6.65 -1.21
N SER A 194 -4.32 6.59 -0.26
CA SER A 194 -4.05 7.67 0.67
C SER A 194 -3.55 8.95 -0.02
N LYS A 195 -2.75 8.79 -1.10
CA LYS A 195 -2.21 9.87 -1.91
C LYS A 195 -3.29 10.55 -2.75
N LEU A 196 -4.18 9.75 -3.36
CA LEU A 196 -5.29 10.26 -4.16
C LEU A 196 -6.39 10.92 -3.32
N ASN A 197 -6.50 10.54 -2.03
CA ASN A 197 -7.53 11.01 -1.13
C ASN A 197 -6.92 11.70 0.10
N SER A 198 -6.04 12.68 -0.10
CA SER A 198 -5.28 13.33 0.99
C SER A 198 -6.13 13.95 2.11
N GLY A 199 -7.39 14.30 1.83
CA GLY A 199 -8.33 14.78 2.84
C GLY A 199 -8.78 13.72 3.85
N GLN A 200 -8.85 12.45 3.45
CA GLN A 200 -9.15 11.31 4.34
C GLN A 200 -7.88 10.58 4.75
N SER A 201 -6.94 10.43 3.81
CA SER A 201 -5.74 9.60 3.89
C SER A 201 -6.04 8.16 4.33
N TYR A 202 -5.01 7.45 4.79
CA TYR A 202 -5.18 6.15 5.42
C TYR A 202 -5.69 6.30 6.86
N VAL A 203 -6.58 5.39 7.26
CA VAL A 203 -7.03 5.23 8.65
C VAL A 203 -6.91 3.76 9.03
N GLN A 204 -6.44 3.50 10.25
CA GLN A 204 -6.31 2.14 10.79
C GLN A 204 -7.65 1.38 10.65
N GLY A 205 -7.59 0.15 10.16
CA GLY A 205 -8.76 -0.69 9.85
C GLY A 205 -9.14 -0.70 8.36
N MET A 206 -8.65 0.26 7.55
CA MET A 206 -8.87 0.20 6.09
C MET A 206 -8.22 -1.03 5.44
N ASN A 207 -7.13 -1.53 6.02
CA ASN A 207 -6.50 -2.80 5.66
C ASN A 207 -7.48 -3.99 5.79
N GLU A 208 -8.32 -4.00 6.82
CA GLU A 208 -9.32 -5.07 7.04
C GLU A 208 -10.48 -5.02 6.04
N ILE A 209 -10.75 -3.85 5.46
CA ILE A 209 -11.77 -3.69 4.40
C ILE A 209 -11.22 -4.19 3.06
N ILE A 210 -9.99 -3.79 2.69
CA ILE A 210 -9.40 -4.16 1.40
C ILE A 210 -8.96 -5.62 1.37
N GLY A 211 -8.57 -6.21 2.50
CA GLY A 211 -8.10 -7.60 2.59
C GLY A 211 -9.04 -8.63 1.95
N PRO A 212 -10.31 -8.72 2.37
CA PRO A 212 -11.29 -9.62 1.77
C PRO A 212 -11.57 -9.34 0.29
N ILE A 213 -11.57 -8.06 -0.12
CA ILE A 213 -11.77 -7.67 -1.52
C ILE A 213 -10.61 -8.18 -2.38
N TYR A 214 -9.38 -7.95 -1.91
CA TYR A 214 -8.18 -8.40 -2.59
C TYR A 214 -8.10 -9.92 -2.66
N TYR A 215 -8.29 -10.62 -1.55
CA TYR A 215 -8.32 -12.08 -1.49
C TYR A 215 -9.35 -12.68 -2.46
N THR A 216 -10.53 -12.06 -2.59
CA THR A 216 -11.59 -12.51 -3.50
C THR A 216 -11.25 -12.26 -4.98
N PHE A 217 -10.34 -11.32 -5.27
CA PHE A 217 -10.00 -10.90 -6.63
C PHE A 217 -8.70 -11.48 -7.17
N ALA A 218 -7.80 -11.89 -6.29
CA ALA A 218 -6.53 -12.51 -6.60
C ALA A 218 -6.68 -13.87 -7.26
#